data_AF-A0A0G2EV73-F1
#
_entry.id   AF-A0A0G2EV73-F1
#
_cell.length_a   1.000
_cell.length_b   1.000
_cell.length_c   1.000
_cell.angle_alpha   90.00
_cell.angle_beta   90.00
_cell.angle_gamma   90.00
#
_symmetry.space_group_name_H-M   'P 1'
#
loop_
_entity.id
_entity.type
_entity.pdbx_description
1 polymer ?
#
loop_
_entity_poly.entity_id
_entity_poly.type
_entity_poly.pdbx_seq_one_letter_code
_entity_poly.pdbx_strand_id
1 'polypeptide(L)'
;MAQLLEQGKIESAKIRIENIIRQDITTELHEILELYCELLLARSQLLDPPSSASPLLRPNSPSHSTPQCDPGLEEAVRSLIYAAPRTEVKELHAARALLVEKFGKDFALSAMEGEGVAERVLSKLKVDTPAPALVDAYMREIARAYGVHVPGEPEEAEEEEDGADDDEPGDGERVKALETPLEAEDLTKATPPKKLGPASPLRIAPPSPSSENVAPKVKLPGPPELKPGGKLKKVEEEGKKKKDDGPGGKIPDVDELAKRFAALKR
;
A
#
# COMPACT_ATOMS: atom_id res chain seq x y z
N MET A 1 19.13 5.31 -23.91
CA MET A 1 20.29 5.35 -22.98
C MET A 1 21.33 4.33 -23.36
N ALA A 2 20.96 3.06 -23.53
CA ALA A 2 21.83 1.99 -24.03
C ALA A 2 22.73 2.42 -25.21
N GLN A 3 22.16 3.01 -26.27
CA GLN A 3 22.93 3.51 -27.41
C GLN A 3 24.01 4.56 -27.06
N LEU A 4 23.80 5.39 -26.04
CA LEU A 4 24.82 6.37 -25.60
C LEU A 4 25.96 5.68 -24.86
N LEU A 5 25.64 4.63 -24.09
CA LEU A 5 26.62 3.80 -23.39
C LEU A 5 27.44 2.98 -24.40
N GLU A 6 26.79 2.36 -25.40
CA GLU A 6 27.47 1.65 -26.50
C GLU A 6 28.43 2.56 -27.29
N GLN A 7 28.04 3.81 -27.50
CA GLN A 7 28.88 4.82 -28.17
C GLN A 7 29.99 5.40 -27.28
N GLY A 8 30.11 4.95 -26.02
CA GLY A 8 31.09 5.45 -25.04
C GLY A 8 30.86 6.88 -24.58
N LYS A 9 29.67 7.46 -24.80
CA LYS A 9 29.34 8.86 -24.44
C LYS A 9 28.83 8.94 -22.99
N ILE A 10 29.70 8.64 -22.04
CA ILE A 10 29.34 8.47 -20.62
C ILE A 10 28.79 9.76 -20.00
N GLU A 11 29.44 10.91 -20.22
CA GLU A 11 28.96 12.20 -19.67
C GLU A 11 27.56 12.55 -20.19
N SER A 12 27.31 12.29 -21.47
CA SER A 12 25.99 12.52 -22.06
C SER A 12 24.94 11.56 -21.49
N ALA A 13 25.31 10.30 -21.25
CA ALA A 13 24.44 9.32 -20.60
C ALA A 13 24.10 9.74 -19.15
N LYS A 14 25.09 10.18 -18.37
CA LYS A 14 24.91 10.64 -16.97
C LYS A 14 23.90 11.78 -16.87
N ILE A 15 24.06 12.84 -17.67
CA ILE A 15 23.11 13.99 -17.69
C ILE A 15 21.69 13.51 -18.00
N ARG A 16 21.56 12.56 -18.92
CA ARG A 16 20.25 12.03 -19.33
C ARG A 16 19.64 11.11 -18.27
N ILE A 17 20.46 10.36 -17.53
CA ILE A 17 20.04 9.55 -16.39
C ILE A 17 19.59 10.43 -15.22
N GLU A 18 20.28 11.55 -14.94
CA GLU A 18 19.80 12.51 -13.94
C GLU A 18 18.38 13.01 -14.25
N ASN A 19 18.06 13.19 -15.53
CA ASN A 19 16.72 13.57 -15.93
C ASN A 19 15.70 12.44 -15.76
N ILE A 20 16.09 11.18 -16.01
CA ILE A 20 15.24 10.02 -15.73
C ILE A 20 14.93 9.95 -14.23
N ILE A 21 15.95 10.08 -13.37
CA ILE A 21 15.76 10.08 -11.91
C ILE A 21 14.78 11.18 -11.48
N ARG A 22 14.91 12.39 -12.05
CA ARG A 22 13.95 13.47 -11.78
C ARG A 22 12.52 13.12 -12.23
N GLN A 23 12.36 12.46 -13.38
CA GLN A 23 11.05 12.02 -13.88
C GLN A 23 10.43 10.93 -12.99
N ASP A 24 11.25 10.01 -12.48
CA ASP A 24 10.79 8.94 -11.58
C ASP A 24 10.33 9.54 -10.23
N ILE A 25 11.12 10.44 -9.64
CA ILE A 25 10.72 11.19 -8.43
C ILE A 25 9.42 11.97 -8.66
N THR A 26 9.26 12.58 -9.83
CA THR A 26 8.04 13.31 -10.20
C THR A 26 6.84 12.37 -10.32
N THR A 27 7.04 11.16 -10.84
CA THR A 27 6.00 10.14 -10.94
C THR A 27 5.57 9.68 -9.55
N GLU A 28 6.51 9.36 -8.66
CA GLU A 28 6.21 9.03 -7.26
C GLU A 28 5.47 10.17 -6.52
N LEU A 29 5.78 11.44 -6.85
CA LEU A 29 5.05 12.58 -6.31
C LEU A 29 3.59 12.57 -6.79
N HIS A 30 3.35 12.33 -8.08
CA HIS A 30 1.99 12.28 -8.62
C HIS A 30 1.14 11.18 -7.98
N GLU A 31 1.71 10.02 -7.68
CA GLU A 31 1.02 8.94 -6.94
C GLU A 31 0.56 9.40 -5.54
N ILE A 32 1.41 10.17 -4.83
CA ILE A 32 1.04 10.74 -3.53
C ILE A 32 -0.08 11.77 -3.68
N LEU A 33 -0.01 12.63 -4.71
CA LEU A 33 -1.03 13.65 -4.96
C LEU A 33 -2.37 13.04 -5.39
N GLU A 34 -2.34 11.94 -6.15
CA GLU A 34 -3.53 11.16 -6.51
C GLU A 34 -4.24 10.64 -5.26
N LEU A 35 -3.50 10.01 -4.34
CA LEU A 35 -4.04 9.53 -3.07
C LEU A 35 -4.69 10.65 -2.25
N TYR A 36 -4.09 11.85 -2.21
CA TYR A 36 -4.69 13.00 -1.54
C TYR A 36 -5.95 13.51 -2.24
N CYS A 37 -5.99 13.52 -3.58
CA CYS A 37 -7.19 13.84 -4.33
C CYS A 37 -8.32 12.84 -4.03
N GLU A 38 -8.03 11.54 -4.00
CA GLU A 38 -8.99 10.50 -3.64
C GLU A 38 -9.52 10.66 -2.21
N LEU A 39 -8.63 10.97 -1.25
CA LEU A 39 -9.02 11.24 0.14
C LEU A 39 -9.99 12.42 0.24
N LEU A 40 -9.69 13.53 -0.45
CA LEU A 40 -10.57 14.70 -0.48
C LEU A 40 -11.92 14.40 -1.14
N LEU A 41 -11.93 13.61 -2.21
CA LEU A 41 -13.17 13.20 -2.88
C LEU A 41 -14.03 12.32 -1.97
N ALA A 42 -13.43 11.30 -1.35
CA ALA A 42 -14.10 10.37 -0.45
C ALA A 42 -14.71 11.06 0.78
N ARG A 43 -14.12 12.18 1.20
CA ARG A 43 -14.56 12.96 2.38
C ARG A 43 -14.97 14.38 2.04
N SER A 44 -15.45 14.61 0.81
CA SER A 44 -15.84 15.94 0.33
C SER A 44 -16.92 16.64 1.18
N GLN A 45 -17.74 15.87 1.90
CA GLN A 45 -18.73 16.39 2.84
C GLN A 45 -18.10 17.13 4.04
N LEU A 46 -16.88 16.76 4.44
CA LEU A 46 -16.15 17.45 5.50
C LEU A 46 -15.49 18.73 4.99
N LEU A 47 -15.33 18.86 3.66
CA LEU A 47 -14.88 20.12 3.07
C LEU A 47 -15.99 21.16 3.17
N ASP A 48 -17.27 20.83 2.99
CA ASP A 48 -18.35 21.83 3.06
C ASP A 48 -19.10 21.78 4.40
N PRO A 49 -18.53 22.30 5.51
CA PRO A 49 -19.25 22.32 6.77
C PRO A 49 -20.49 23.23 6.63
N PRO A 50 -21.65 22.86 7.20
CA PRO A 50 -22.93 23.57 7.05
C PRO A 50 -22.94 25.02 7.57
N SER A 51 -21.83 25.50 8.15
CA SER A 51 -21.60 26.91 8.49
C SER A 51 -21.41 27.82 7.27
N SER A 52 -21.06 27.28 6.09
CA SER A 52 -20.98 28.02 4.82
C SER A 52 -22.36 28.27 4.18
N ALA A 53 -23.33 27.38 4.42
CA ALA A 53 -24.59 27.30 3.68
C ALA A 53 -25.75 28.15 4.24
N SER A 54 -25.54 28.93 5.30
CA SER A 54 -26.53 29.92 5.77
C SER A 54 -25.92 31.29 6.05
N PRO A 55 -25.64 32.08 4.99
CA PRO A 55 -25.29 33.49 5.13
C PRO A 55 -26.40 34.31 5.82
N LEU A 56 -27.64 33.82 5.81
CA LEU A 56 -28.82 34.55 6.28
C LEU A 56 -29.11 34.42 7.79
N LEU A 57 -28.44 33.52 8.53
CA LEU A 57 -28.77 33.28 9.94
C LEU A 57 -27.76 33.81 10.96
N ARG A 58 -26.64 34.43 10.53
CA ARG A 58 -25.70 35.04 11.48
C ARG A 58 -24.94 36.25 10.91
N PRO A 59 -25.61 37.40 10.72
CA PRO A 59 -24.98 38.60 10.15
C PRO A 59 -24.01 39.34 11.11
N ASN A 60 -23.82 38.89 12.35
CA ASN A 60 -23.09 39.68 13.38
C ASN A 60 -22.33 38.83 14.43
N SER A 61 -21.56 37.81 14.01
CA SER A 61 -20.51 37.28 14.89
C SER A 61 -19.16 37.89 14.49
N PRO A 62 -18.50 38.69 15.34
CA PRO A 62 -17.20 39.31 15.03
C PRO A 62 -16.04 38.30 15.07
N SER A 63 -16.32 37.01 15.25
CA SER A 63 -15.34 35.96 15.00
C SER A 63 -15.39 35.61 13.51
N HIS A 64 -14.48 36.22 12.77
CA HIS A 64 -13.98 35.79 11.48
C HIS A 64 -13.39 34.37 11.61
N SER A 65 -14.25 33.39 11.90
CA SER A 65 -13.87 31.99 12.02
C SER A 65 -13.63 31.50 10.61
N THR A 66 -12.38 31.58 10.18
CA THR A 66 -11.90 30.86 8.99
C THR A 66 -12.40 29.43 9.12
N PRO A 67 -13.02 28.86 8.07
CA PRO A 67 -13.51 27.49 8.12
C PRO A 67 -12.31 26.60 8.45
N GLN A 68 -12.30 26.05 9.66
CA GLN A 68 -11.20 25.25 10.15
C GLN A 68 -11.21 23.95 9.35
N CYS A 69 -10.10 23.67 8.65
CA CYS A 69 -9.96 22.43 7.91
C CYS A 69 -10.03 21.25 8.91
N ASP A 70 -10.70 20.17 8.52
CA ASP A 70 -10.71 18.96 9.33
C ASP A 70 -9.27 18.45 9.48
N PRO A 71 -8.80 18.15 10.71
CA PRO A 71 -7.41 17.72 10.94
C PRO A 71 -7.01 16.48 10.13
N GLY A 72 -7.97 15.62 9.77
CA GLY A 72 -7.71 14.45 8.92
C GLY A 72 -7.60 14.75 7.43
N LEU A 73 -7.96 15.96 6.99
CA LEU A 73 -7.84 16.43 5.61
C LEU A 73 -6.81 17.55 5.46
N GLU A 74 -6.43 18.21 6.56
CA GLU A 74 -5.56 19.37 6.56
C GLU A 74 -4.22 19.10 5.84
N GLU A 75 -3.56 17.97 6.14
CA GLU A 75 -2.31 17.56 5.47
C GLU A 75 -2.48 17.45 3.95
N ALA A 76 -3.57 16.82 3.50
CA ALA A 76 -3.86 16.61 2.08
C ALA A 76 -4.14 17.93 1.37
N VAL A 77 -4.98 18.79 1.95
CA VAL A 77 -5.31 20.11 1.40
C VAL A 77 -4.06 20.97 1.29
N ARG A 78 -3.26 21.06 2.37
CA ARG A 78 -2.03 21.87 2.38
C ARG A 78 -1.02 21.34 1.36
N SER A 79 -0.88 20.02 1.26
CA SER A 79 0.02 19.38 0.29
C SER A 79 -0.39 19.65 -1.16
N LEU A 80 -1.68 19.63 -1.48
CA LEU A 80 -2.19 19.96 -2.82
C LEU A 80 -1.99 21.44 -3.16
N ILE A 81 -2.23 22.36 -2.21
CA ILE A 81 -1.96 23.80 -2.38
C ILE A 81 -0.47 24.06 -2.63
N TYR A 82 0.40 23.37 -1.88
CA TYR A 82 1.85 23.50 -2.02
C TYR A 82 2.35 22.92 -3.34
N ALA A 83 1.84 21.76 -3.76
CA ALA A 83 2.29 21.08 -4.97
C ALA A 83 1.79 21.73 -6.26
N ALA A 84 0.57 22.28 -6.27
CA ALA A 84 -0.04 22.83 -7.49
C ALA A 84 0.87 23.74 -8.32
N PRO A 85 1.48 24.83 -7.81
CA PRO A 85 2.32 25.73 -8.62
C PRO A 85 3.67 25.12 -9.03
N ARG A 86 4.04 23.94 -8.52
CA ARG A 86 5.32 23.26 -8.76
C ARG A 86 5.18 22.04 -9.66
N THR A 87 3.96 21.72 -10.08
CA THR A 87 3.64 20.60 -10.96
C THR A 87 3.09 21.10 -12.29
N GLU A 88 3.11 20.27 -13.33
CA GLU A 88 2.64 20.64 -14.67
C GLU A 88 1.13 20.42 -14.89
N VAL A 89 0.42 19.94 -13.87
CA VAL A 89 -1.02 19.60 -13.95
C VAL A 89 -1.88 20.86 -13.82
N LYS A 90 -2.53 21.27 -14.90
CA LYS A 90 -3.35 22.50 -14.94
C LYS A 90 -4.61 22.40 -14.08
N GLU A 91 -5.20 21.22 -13.99
CA GLU A 91 -6.40 20.94 -13.19
C GLU A 91 -6.11 21.09 -11.70
N LEU A 92 -4.88 20.73 -11.27
CA LEU A 92 -4.45 20.91 -9.89
C LEU A 92 -4.34 22.41 -9.52
N HIS A 93 -4.03 23.28 -10.48
CA HIS A 93 -4.07 24.72 -10.28
C HIS A 93 -5.49 25.24 -10.07
N ALA A 94 -6.46 24.71 -10.82
CA ALA A 94 -7.87 25.03 -10.63
C ALA A 94 -8.37 24.54 -9.25
N ALA A 95 -8.02 23.30 -8.87
CA ALA A 95 -8.31 22.77 -7.55
C ALA A 95 -7.71 23.64 -6.43
N ARG A 96 -6.46 24.07 -6.57
CA ARG A 96 -5.84 25.04 -5.65
C ARG A 96 -6.64 26.32 -5.54
N ALA A 97 -7.11 26.91 -6.65
CA ALA A 97 -7.89 28.14 -6.59
C ALA A 97 -9.16 27.98 -5.74
N LEU A 98 -9.87 26.86 -5.89
CA LEU A 98 -11.06 26.53 -5.10
C LEU A 98 -10.71 26.32 -3.62
N LEU A 99 -9.62 25.61 -3.32
CA LEU A 99 -9.17 25.40 -1.94
C LEU A 99 -8.75 26.71 -1.25
N VAL A 100 -8.10 27.62 -1.99
CA VAL A 100 -7.70 28.95 -1.49
C VAL A 100 -8.91 29.84 -1.22
N GLU A 101 -9.89 29.85 -2.14
CA GLU A 101 -11.14 30.59 -1.93
C GLU A 101 -11.88 30.09 -0.70
N LYS A 102 -11.87 28.77 -0.48
CA LYS A 102 -12.59 28.11 0.59
C LYS A 102 -11.97 28.25 1.97
N PHE A 103 -10.66 28.06 2.11
CA PHE A 103 -9.96 28.12 3.39
C PHE A 103 -9.36 29.50 3.70
N GLY A 104 -9.37 30.40 2.71
CA GLY A 104 -8.83 31.74 2.84
C GLY A 104 -7.35 31.83 2.47
N LYS A 105 -6.90 33.07 2.26
CA LYS A 105 -5.56 33.38 1.78
C LYS A 105 -4.47 33.07 2.81
N ASP A 106 -4.72 33.31 4.09
CA ASP A 106 -3.73 33.09 5.15
C ASP A 106 -3.37 31.60 5.28
N PHE A 107 -4.38 30.73 5.22
CA PHE A 107 -4.18 29.28 5.21
C PHE A 107 -3.35 28.84 4.00
N ALA A 108 -3.66 29.37 2.81
CA ALA A 108 -2.91 29.06 1.61
C ALA A 108 -1.46 29.55 1.65
N LEU A 109 -1.20 30.73 2.23
CA LEU A 109 0.16 31.27 2.39
C LEU A 109 0.98 30.40 3.35
N SER A 110 0.42 30.04 4.51
CA SER A 110 1.03 29.10 5.46
C SER A 110 1.34 27.75 4.81
N ALA A 111 0.40 27.19 4.04
CA ALA A 111 0.63 25.97 3.27
C ALA A 111 1.75 26.13 2.23
N MET A 112 1.85 27.29 1.56
CA MET A 112 2.91 27.57 0.59
C MET A 112 4.31 27.70 1.21
N GLU A 113 4.39 28.12 2.48
CA GLU A 113 5.61 28.12 3.29
C GLU A 113 6.02 26.72 3.75
N GLY A 114 5.15 25.71 3.56
CA GLY A 114 5.40 24.31 3.90
C GLY A 114 4.86 23.90 5.27
N GLU A 115 4.12 24.77 5.96
CA GLU A 115 3.51 24.43 7.24
C GLU A 115 2.37 23.43 7.06
N GLY A 116 2.45 22.30 7.76
CA GLY A 116 1.44 21.22 7.73
C GLY A 116 1.39 20.45 6.40
N VAL A 117 2.42 20.60 5.54
CA VAL A 117 2.57 19.82 4.31
C VAL A 117 3.27 18.49 4.62
N ALA A 118 2.88 17.44 3.91
CA ALA A 118 3.51 16.14 4.05
C ALA A 118 5.01 16.19 3.72
N GLU A 119 5.85 15.65 4.60
CA GLU A 119 7.31 15.66 4.43
C GLU A 119 7.75 14.99 3.12
N ARG A 120 7.03 13.94 2.71
CA ARG A 120 7.28 13.23 1.44
C ARG A 120 7.05 14.12 0.22
N VAL A 121 6.04 15.00 0.27
CA VAL A 121 5.76 15.97 -0.80
C VAL A 121 6.84 17.06 -0.80
N LEU A 122 7.25 17.53 0.38
CA LEU A 122 8.33 18.52 0.52
C LEU A 122 9.66 18.00 -0.02
N SER A 123 10.04 16.75 0.27
CA SER A 123 11.31 16.18 -0.20
C SER A 123 11.33 15.95 -1.71
N LYS A 124 10.23 15.47 -2.29
CA LYS A 124 10.13 15.18 -3.73
C LYS A 124 10.02 16.43 -4.62
N LEU A 125 9.45 17.51 -4.10
CA LEU A 125 9.34 18.78 -4.82
C LEU A 125 10.61 19.65 -4.76
N LYS A 126 11.60 19.27 -3.95
CA LYS A 126 12.91 19.95 -3.93
C LYS A 126 13.65 19.66 -5.22
N VAL A 127 14.11 20.72 -5.88
CA VAL A 127 14.93 20.63 -7.08
C VAL A 127 16.38 20.50 -6.64
N ASP A 128 16.78 19.29 -6.28
CA ASP A 128 18.15 18.95 -5.91
C ASP A 128 18.84 18.11 -6.99
N THR A 129 20.16 18.24 -7.10
CA THR A 129 20.96 17.38 -7.98
C THR A 129 21.04 15.98 -7.38
N PRO A 130 20.70 14.92 -8.13
CA PRO A 130 20.80 13.56 -7.62
C PRO A 130 22.26 13.20 -7.28
N ALA A 131 22.45 12.38 -6.24
CA ALA A 131 23.77 11.96 -5.82
C ALA A 131 24.48 11.16 -6.94
N PRO A 132 25.80 11.35 -7.16
CA PRO A 132 26.53 10.66 -8.22
C PRO A 132 26.46 9.13 -8.08
N ALA A 133 26.46 8.62 -6.84
CA ALA A 133 26.30 7.20 -6.56
C ALA A 133 24.95 6.63 -7.05
N LEU A 134 23.87 7.43 -6.98
CA LEU A 134 22.56 7.04 -7.49
C LEU A 134 22.55 7.02 -9.02
N VAL A 135 23.19 8.00 -9.65
CA VAL A 135 23.34 8.06 -11.11
C VAL A 135 24.14 6.85 -11.63
N ASP A 136 25.23 6.50 -10.96
CA ASP A 136 26.06 5.35 -11.33
C ASP A 136 25.30 4.02 -11.12
N ALA A 137 24.49 3.92 -10.06
CA ALA A 137 23.62 2.75 -9.85
C ALA A 137 22.56 2.62 -10.97
N TYR A 138 21.88 3.71 -11.33
CA TYR A 138 20.94 3.72 -12.46
C TYR A 138 21.64 3.35 -13.78
N MET A 139 22.84 3.87 -14.01
CA MET A 139 23.63 3.58 -15.20
C MET A 139 23.95 2.09 -15.32
N ARG A 140 24.36 1.45 -14.22
CA ARG A 140 24.63 0.01 -14.15
C ARG A 140 23.39 -0.83 -14.40
N GLU A 141 22.25 -0.50 -13.78
CA GLU A 141 21.00 -1.24 -13.99
C GLU A 141 20.50 -1.12 -15.45
N ILE A 142 20.62 0.06 -16.05
CA ILE A 142 20.29 0.26 -17.47
C ILE A 142 21.24 -0.54 -18.36
N ALA A 143 22.54 -0.54 -18.06
CA ALA A 143 23.51 -1.31 -18.82
C ALA A 143 23.22 -2.81 -18.78
N ARG A 144 22.99 -3.35 -17.57
CA ARG A 144 22.61 -4.75 -17.35
C ARG A 144 21.32 -5.13 -18.06
N ALA A 145 20.28 -4.29 -17.97
CA ALA A 145 18.99 -4.56 -18.59
C ALA A 145 19.04 -4.61 -20.13
N TYR A 146 20.02 -3.94 -20.74
CA TYR A 146 20.17 -3.87 -22.21
C TYR A 146 21.41 -4.63 -22.72
N GLY A 147 22.15 -5.32 -21.86
CA GLY A 147 23.37 -6.07 -22.25
C GLY A 147 24.51 -5.18 -22.78
N VAL A 148 24.64 -3.96 -22.27
CA VAL A 148 25.68 -3.00 -22.70
C VAL A 148 26.79 -2.95 -21.67
N HIS A 149 28.05 -3.07 -22.08
CA HIS A 149 29.19 -2.95 -21.18
C HIS A 149 29.40 -1.50 -20.70
N VAL A 150 29.54 -1.30 -19.38
CA VAL A 150 29.95 -0.01 -18.80
C VAL A 150 31.45 -0.05 -18.53
N PRO A 151 32.23 0.89 -19.11
CA PRO A 151 33.66 0.93 -18.86
C PRO A 151 33.94 1.23 -17.37
N GLY A 152 34.64 0.31 -16.70
CA GLY A 152 35.03 0.45 -15.30
C GLY A 152 34.52 -0.66 -14.36
N GLU A 153 33.72 -1.60 -14.85
CA GLU A 153 33.39 -2.81 -14.11
C GLU A 153 34.40 -3.93 -14.41
N PRO A 154 34.87 -4.69 -13.40
CA PRO A 154 35.48 -5.98 -13.70
C PRO A 154 34.40 -6.80 -14.40
N GLU A 155 34.73 -7.37 -15.56
CA GLU A 155 33.87 -8.38 -16.19
C GLU A 155 33.62 -9.47 -15.14
N GLU A 156 32.42 -9.50 -14.57
CA GLU A 156 31.88 -10.74 -14.05
C GLU A 156 31.66 -11.58 -15.30
N ALA A 157 32.67 -12.40 -15.60
CA ALA A 157 32.62 -13.36 -16.68
C ALA A 157 31.31 -14.14 -16.54
N GLU A 158 30.42 -13.94 -17.51
CA GLU A 158 29.32 -14.87 -17.72
C GLU A 158 29.97 -16.24 -17.85
N GLU A 159 29.69 -17.14 -16.89
CA GLU A 159 30.12 -18.53 -16.98
C GLU A 159 29.49 -19.09 -18.25
N GLU A 160 30.28 -19.13 -19.33
CA GLU A 160 29.91 -19.85 -20.54
C GLU A 160 29.69 -21.30 -20.12
N GLU A 161 28.45 -21.74 -20.23
CA GLU A 161 28.03 -23.13 -20.05
C GLU A 161 28.58 -23.94 -21.23
N ASP A 162 29.89 -24.18 -21.22
CA ASP A 162 30.57 -25.01 -22.20
C ASP A 162 30.13 -26.47 -21.99
N GLY A 163 29.28 -26.93 -22.91
CA GLY A 163 28.92 -28.33 -23.04
C GLY A 163 30.16 -29.18 -23.35
N ALA A 164 30.49 -30.08 -22.42
CA ALA A 164 31.39 -31.20 -22.66
C ALA A 164 30.75 -32.49 -22.14
N ASP A 165 30.18 -33.23 -23.10
CA ASP A 165 29.81 -34.64 -23.00
C ASP A 165 31.10 -35.47 -23.16
N ASP A 166 31.54 -36.20 -22.13
CA ASP A 166 32.13 -37.56 -22.24
C ASP A 166 32.49 -38.20 -20.88
N ASP A 167 31.87 -39.36 -20.63
CA ASP A 167 32.34 -40.62 -20.04
C ASP A 167 33.07 -40.77 -18.67
N GLU A 168 32.31 -41.40 -17.76
CA GLU A 168 32.60 -42.44 -16.74
C GLU A 168 33.60 -42.27 -15.55
N PRO A 169 33.34 -42.98 -14.41
CA PRO A 169 33.76 -42.56 -13.07
C PRO A 169 34.95 -43.37 -12.51
N GLY A 170 35.68 -42.79 -11.56
CA GLY A 170 36.52 -43.59 -10.67
C GLY A 170 37.63 -42.87 -9.92
N ASP A 171 37.47 -42.86 -8.59
CA ASP A 171 38.53 -42.90 -7.57
C ASP A 171 39.23 -41.59 -7.12
N GLY A 172 39.00 -41.25 -5.84
CA GLY A 172 40.12 -40.96 -4.94
C GLY A 172 40.59 -39.52 -4.73
N GLU A 173 39.90 -38.81 -3.83
CA GLU A 173 40.50 -38.18 -2.64
C GLU A 173 41.02 -36.71 -2.67
N ARG A 174 40.51 -35.95 -1.67
CA ARG A 174 40.97 -34.69 -1.03
C ARG A 174 40.66 -33.33 -1.69
N VAL A 175 39.48 -32.81 -1.34
CA VAL A 175 39.19 -31.36 -1.32
C VAL A 175 39.58 -30.80 0.06
N LYS A 176 40.37 -29.72 0.08
CA LYS A 176 40.66 -28.92 1.29
C LYS A 176 39.39 -28.21 1.75
N ALA A 177 38.87 -28.62 2.89
CA ALA A 177 37.82 -27.90 3.61
C ALA A 177 38.39 -26.63 4.26
N LEU A 178 37.87 -25.47 3.87
CA LEU A 178 38.06 -24.20 4.55
C LEU A 178 36.76 -23.39 4.44
N GLU A 179 35.70 -23.92 5.02
CA GLU A 179 34.55 -23.13 5.46
C GLU A 179 34.13 -23.60 6.85
N THR A 180 34.01 -22.63 7.76
CA THR A 180 33.58 -22.78 9.14
C THR A 180 32.07 -22.98 9.20
N PRO A 181 31.55 -24.08 9.76
CA PRO A 181 30.14 -24.20 10.05
C PRO A 181 29.79 -23.30 11.24
N LEU A 182 28.94 -22.29 11.00
CA LEU A 182 28.33 -21.49 12.05
C LEU A 182 27.38 -22.36 12.87
N GLU A 183 27.38 -22.08 14.18
CA GLU A 183 26.86 -22.88 15.29
C GLU A 183 25.36 -23.22 15.15
N ALA A 184 25.07 -24.50 14.90
CA ALA A 184 23.72 -25.06 14.97
C ALA A 184 23.40 -25.72 16.33
N GLU A 185 24.07 -25.30 17.41
CA GLU A 185 23.87 -25.90 18.75
C GLU A 185 23.11 -25.01 19.75
N ASP A 186 22.92 -23.70 19.47
CA ASP A 186 22.25 -22.78 20.41
C ASP A 186 20.72 -22.77 20.36
N LEU A 187 20.09 -23.53 19.44
CA LEU A 187 18.63 -23.55 19.28
C LEU A 187 17.91 -24.63 20.12
N THR A 188 18.64 -25.46 20.88
CA THR A 188 18.02 -26.55 21.67
C THR A 188 17.75 -26.21 23.13
N LYS A 189 18.07 -24.99 23.59
CA LYS A 189 17.89 -24.55 24.99
C LYS A 189 16.83 -23.46 25.18
N ALA A 190 15.73 -23.50 24.43
CA ALA A 190 14.57 -22.64 24.67
C ALA A 190 13.36 -23.46 25.15
N THR A 191 13.11 -23.44 26.46
CA THR A 191 11.86 -23.96 27.04
C THR A 191 10.70 -23.04 26.64
N PRO A 192 9.55 -23.55 26.16
CA PRO A 192 8.46 -22.71 25.68
C PRO A 192 7.76 -21.97 26.84
N PRO A 193 7.44 -20.67 26.70
CA PRO A 193 6.78 -19.90 27.74
C PRO A 193 5.34 -20.39 27.98
N LYS A 194 5.00 -20.58 29.26
CA LYS A 194 3.79 -21.24 29.78
C LYS A 194 2.48 -20.44 29.66
N LYS A 195 2.34 -19.53 28.69
CA LYS A 195 1.08 -18.78 28.49
C LYS A 195 0.75 -18.66 27.00
N LEU A 196 0.09 -19.69 26.48
CA LEU A 196 -0.58 -19.66 25.19
C LEU A 196 -2.00 -19.09 25.38
N GLY A 197 -2.18 -17.85 24.97
CA GLY A 197 -3.48 -17.19 24.83
C GLY A 197 -3.32 -15.96 23.93
N PRO A 198 -4.30 -15.62 23.08
CA PRO A 198 -4.16 -14.53 22.13
C PRO A 198 -4.06 -13.21 22.88
N ALA A 199 -2.88 -12.60 22.86
CA ALA A 199 -2.67 -11.25 23.38
C ALA A 199 -3.02 -10.23 22.28
N SER A 200 -4.29 -9.86 22.21
CA SER A 200 -4.74 -8.75 21.37
C SER A 200 -4.06 -7.44 21.81
N PRO A 201 -3.47 -6.64 20.91
CA PRO A 201 -2.74 -5.41 21.27
C PRO A 201 -3.62 -4.24 21.76
N LEU A 202 -4.95 -4.40 21.74
CA LEU A 202 -5.91 -3.41 22.23
C LEU A 202 -6.32 -3.72 23.68
N ARG A 203 -5.73 -3.03 24.65
CA ARG A 203 -6.20 -3.05 26.05
C ARG A 203 -7.42 -2.14 26.19
N ILE A 204 -8.61 -2.75 26.21
CA ILE A 204 -9.85 -2.05 26.57
C ILE A 204 -9.91 -1.97 28.10
N ALA A 205 -9.83 -0.77 28.66
CA ALA A 205 -10.05 -0.57 30.09
C ALA A 205 -11.50 -0.93 30.46
N PRO A 206 -11.76 -1.70 31.53
CA PRO A 206 -13.13 -2.00 31.93
C PRO A 206 -13.84 -0.71 32.35
N PRO A 207 -15.15 -0.57 32.05
CA PRO A 207 -15.91 0.60 32.45
C PRO A 207 -15.91 0.72 33.98
N SER A 208 -15.58 1.91 34.48
CA SER A 208 -15.60 2.24 35.90
C SER A 208 -17.04 2.24 36.43
N PRO A 209 -17.28 1.83 37.69
CA PRO A 209 -18.62 1.84 38.28
C PRO A 209 -19.14 3.28 38.37
N SER A 210 -20.30 3.54 37.76
CA SER A 210 -21.06 4.77 37.93
C SER A 210 -22.24 4.52 38.87
N SER A 211 -22.81 5.58 39.46
CA SER A 211 -23.99 5.49 40.35
C SER A 211 -25.18 4.76 39.73
N GLU A 212 -25.23 4.71 38.40
CA GLU A 212 -26.31 4.07 37.64
C GLU A 212 -26.02 2.60 37.25
N ASN A 213 -24.77 2.12 37.37
CA ASN A 213 -24.40 0.73 37.08
C ASN A 213 -23.25 0.26 37.99
N VAL A 214 -23.63 -0.23 39.17
CA VAL A 214 -22.73 -0.61 40.27
C VAL A 214 -21.88 -1.86 39.95
N ALA A 215 -22.29 -2.69 38.97
CA ALA A 215 -21.57 -3.88 38.55
C ALA A 215 -21.66 -4.10 37.03
N PRO A 216 -20.85 -3.43 36.21
CA PRO A 216 -20.93 -3.55 34.76
C PRO A 216 -20.47 -4.94 34.31
N LYS A 217 -21.42 -5.78 33.86
CA LYS A 217 -21.16 -7.12 33.33
C LYS A 217 -21.58 -7.18 31.86
N VAL A 218 -20.63 -7.39 30.97
CA VAL A 218 -20.85 -7.47 29.52
C VAL A 218 -21.46 -8.84 29.18
N LYS A 219 -22.72 -8.86 28.74
CA LYS A 219 -23.35 -10.06 28.18
C LYS A 219 -23.11 -10.07 26.67
N LEU A 220 -22.20 -10.92 26.21
CA LEU A 220 -22.01 -11.17 24.77
C LEU A 220 -23.17 -12.06 24.26
N PRO A 221 -23.83 -11.73 23.14
CA PRO A 221 -24.83 -12.60 22.53
C PRO A 221 -24.11 -13.66 21.69
N GLY A 222 -23.95 -14.86 22.24
CA GLY A 222 -23.38 -16.04 21.59
C GLY A 222 -23.87 -17.32 22.29
N PRO A 223 -23.94 -18.46 21.58
CA PRO A 223 -24.72 -19.62 22.01
C PRO A 223 -24.19 -20.27 23.30
N PRO A 224 -25.08 -20.85 24.11
CA PRO A 224 -24.80 -21.18 25.51
C PRO A 224 -23.81 -22.33 25.66
N GLU A 225 -23.00 -22.22 26.72
CA GLU A 225 -21.93 -23.13 27.12
C GLU A 225 -22.39 -24.59 27.28
N LEU A 226 -21.63 -25.49 26.66
CA LEU A 226 -21.77 -26.95 26.75
C LEU A 226 -21.37 -27.44 28.15
N LYS A 227 -22.33 -27.99 28.90
CA LYS A 227 -22.05 -28.85 30.07
C LYS A 227 -21.85 -30.30 29.59
N PRO A 228 -20.80 -31.03 30.04
CA PRO A 228 -20.62 -32.42 29.68
C PRO A 228 -21.42 -33.32 30.64
N GLY A 229 -22.30 -34.15 30.09
CA GLY A 229 -22.86 -35.29 30.82
C GLY A 229 -24.33 -35.58 30.52
N GLY A 230 -24.59 -36.65 29.76
CA GLY A 230 -25.91 -37.28 29.73
C GLY A 230 -26.35 -37.83 28.37
N LYS A 231 -25.93 -39.08 28.10
CA LYS A 231 -26.56 -40.15 27.29
C LYS A 231 -27.49 -39.79 26.12
N LEU A 232 -27.12 -40.34 24.95
CA LEU A 232 -27.88 -40.41 23.69
C LEU A 232 -29.36 -40.77 23.85
N LYS A 233 -30.22 -40.10 23.07
CA LYS A 233 -31.42 -40.71 22.50
C LYS A 233 -31.69 -40.16 21.09
N LYS A 234 -31.96 -41.11 20.20
CA LYS A 234 -32.10 -41.07 18.74
C LYS A 234 -33.57 -40.83 18.36
N VAL A 235 -33.87 -39.92 17.42
CA VAL A 235 -35.12 -39.87 16.60
C VAL A 235 -34.78 -39.05 15.33
N GLU A 236 -34.44 -39.70 14.22
CA GLU A 236 -35.29 -40.09 13.06
C GLU A 236 -35.67 -38.93 12.11
N GLU A 237 -35.29 -39.14 10.84
CA GLU A 237 -35.67 -38.40 9.64
C GLU A 237 -37.16 -38.53 9.35
N GLU A 238 -37.78 -37.47 8.85
CA GLU A 238 -38.83 -37.58 7.84
C GLU A 238 -38.68 -36.48 6.78
N GLY A 239 -38.51 -36.91 5.54
CA GLY A 239 -38.57 -36.04 4.37
C GLY A 239 -40.01 -35.77 3.92
N LYS A 240 -40.21 -34.65 3.22
CA LYS A 240 -41.35 -34.50 2.31
C LYS A 240 -41.07 -33.52 1.16
N LYS A 241 -41.37 -34.00 -0.05
CA LYS A 241 -41.25 -33.34 -1.36
C LYS A 241 -42.40 -32.36 -1.66
N LYS A 242 -42.04 -31.31 -2.43
CA LYS A 242 -42.72 -30.63 -3.56
C LYS A 242 -44.08 -29.92 -3.39
N LYS A 243 -44.10 -28.61 -3.68
CA LYS A 243 -44.58 -27.92 -4.92
C LYS A 243 -44.48 -26.39 -4.69
N ASP A 244 -43.62 -25.66 -5.41
CA ASP A 244 -43.83 -24.94 -6.70
C ASP A 244 -44.82 -23.76 -6.59
N ASP A 245 -44.33 -22.52 -6.73
CA ASP A 245 -44.94 -21.46 -7.56
C ASP A 245 -44.09 -20.15 -7.56
N GLY A 246 -43.66 -19.69 -8.75
CA GLY A 246 -43.28 -18.28 -9.03
C GLY A 246 -41.78 -17.91 -9.01
N PRO A 247 -41.40 -16.79 -9.67
CA PRO A 247 -40.69 -16.85 -10.95
C PRO A 247 -39.22 -16.37 -10.84
N GLY A 248 -38.28 -17.27 -11.15
CA GLY A 248 -36.87 -16.92 -11.23
C GLY A 248 -35.99 -18.16 -11.39
N GLY A 249 -35.50 -18.38 -12.62
CA GLY A 249 -34.35 -19.23 -12.97
C GLY A 249 -34.18 -20.55 -12.21
N LYS A 250 -34.76 -21.64 -12.74
CA LYS A 250 -34.39 -23.01 -12.34
C LYS A 250 -32.94 -23.26 -12.76
N ILE A 251 -32.06 -23.47 -11.80
CA ILE A 251 -30.71 -23.99 -12.00
C ILE A 251 -30.86 -25.32 -12.76
N PRO A 252 -30.26 -25.49 -13.95
CA PRO A 252 -30.39 -26.73 -14.72
C PRO A 252 -29.85 -27.92 -13.94
N ASP A 253 -30.57 -29.04 -13.99
CA ASP A 253 -30.18 -30.29 -13.34
C ASP A 253 -28.85 -30.78 -13.92
N VAL A 254 -27.99 -31.33 -13.07
CA VAL A 254 -26.57 -31.61 -13.39
C VAL A 254 -26.42 -32.57 -14.58
N ASP A 255 -27.38 -33.48 -14.76
CA ASP A 255 -27.45 -34.40 -15.90
C ASP A 255 -27.74 -33.70 -17.24
N GLU A 256 -28.46 -32.58 -17.22
CA GLU A 256 -28.78 -31.81 -18.43
C GLU A 256 -27.55 -31.02 -18.90
N LEU A 257 -26.75 -30.50 -17.96
CA LEU A 257 -25.46 -29.86 -18.23
C LEU A 257 -24.45 -30.87 -18.80
N ALA A 258 -24.35 -32.07 -18.21
CA ALA A 258 -23.44 -33.11 -18.68
C ALA A 258 -23.71 -33.51 -20.14
N LYS A 259 -24.98 -33.61 -20.56
CA LYS A 259 -25.35 -33.85 -21.96
C LYS A 259 -24.97 -32.70 -22.89
N ARG A 260 -25.14 -31.45 -22.45
CA ARG A 260 -24.75 -30.27 -23.24
C ARG A 260 -23.23 -30.19 -23.44
N PHE A 261 -22.44 -30.50 -22.42
CA PHE A 261 -20.98 -30.55 -22.54
C PHE A 261 -20.49 -31.68 -23.46
N ALA A 262 -21.17 -32.83 -23.48
CA ALA A 262 -20.84 -33.93 -24.39
C ALA A 262 -21.11 -33.58 -25.87
N ALA A 263 -22.15 -32.78 -26.14
CA ALA A 263 -22.50 -32.37 -27.50
C ALA A 263 -21.55 -31.31 -28.11
N LEU A 264 -20.79 -30.59 -27.28
CA LEU A 264 -19.90 -29.50 -27.71
C LEU A 264 -18.45 -29.96 -27.95
N LYS A 265 -18.15 -31.24 -27.76
CA LYS A 265 -16.80 -31.82 -27.91
C LYS A 265 -16.55 -32.45 -29.28
N ARG A 266 -17.20 -31.96 -30.33
CA ARG A 266 -17.05 -32.46 -31.70
C ARG A 266 -16.47 -31.40 -32.62
#